data_AF-S3H496-F1
#
_entry.id   AF-S3H496-F1
#
_cell.length_a   1.000
_cell.length_b   1.000
_cell.length_c   1.000
_cell.angle_alpha   90.00
_cell.angle_beta   90.00
_cell.angle_gamma   90.00
#
_symmetry.space_group_name_H-M   'P 1'
#
loop_
_entity.id
_entity.type
_entity.pdbx_description
1 polymer ?
#
loop_
_entity_poly.entity_id
_entity_poly.type
_entity_poly.pdbx_seq_one_letter_code
_entity_poly.pdbx_strand_id
1 'polypeptide(L)'
;MTQYIFERTGGTLSVSNVKAIADEGGYDPAVLAYTQVDSKKVNATGTLVMAPSTLEHAAKKLGYKGTAVTVVDGVAEGAHSSSNRARCVAPSIGNLLGATDYGVTISMGQNTVAALSSGNYSLFGFKGVQTSAGGGVPLVWFKSDDFGLDTEVSWEVQYEAYTSRSAIIPNGQIKGLSSYAIDLGQTLEVETPQGTGSVVDGTEGVISIENLTTTQVTCGISEVVDGTAQPLCAFPLYGNGLDAIVPIQKILLTFSTNTVNTGTVIEKAYSQSILIDLTAKTHREVAFDINLGWSWGGFSWAQAIRPSTNVVPLLIESNA
;
A
#
# COMPACT_ATOMS: atom_id res chain seq x y z
N MET A 1 -19.98 -18.89 -4.95
CA MET A 1 -19.27 -19.29 -3.71
C MET A 1 -17.80 -19.08 -3.97
N THR A 2 -17.11 -18.38 -3.09
CA THR A 2 -15.68 -18.09 -3.20
C THR A 2 -14.90 -19.19 -2.48
N GLN A 3 -13.85 -19.69 -3.12
CA GLN A 3 -12.96 -20.68 -2.54
C GLN A 3 -11.67 -20.01 -2.09
N TYR A 4 -11.22 -20.34 -0.89
CA TYR A 4 -9.97 -19.91 -0.30
C TYR A 4 -9.08 -21.13 -0.11
N ILE A 5 -7.86 -21.06 -0.62
CA ILE A 5 -6.85 -22.12 -0.50
C ILE A 5 -5.81 -21.64 0.49
N PHE A 6 -5.74 -22.30 1.66
CA PHE A 6 -4.69 -22.07 2.64
C PHE A 6 -3.59 -23.09 2.41
N GLU A 7 -2.37 -22.64 2.16
CA GLU A 7 -1.21 -23.50 1.91
C GLU A 7 -0.01 -23.05 2.74
N ARG A 8 0.64 -24.00 3.41
CA ARG A 8 1.74 -23.71 4.35
C ARG A 8 3.05 -24.33 3.90
N THR A 9 4.12 -23.54 3.84
CA THR A 9 5.44 -24.01 3.38
C THR A 9 6.14 -24.93 4.41
N GLY A 10 5.98 -24.66 5.72
CA GLY A 10 6.58 -25.44 6.82
C GLY A 10 5.57 -25.92 7.87
N GLY A 11 5.79 -27.09 8.48
CA GLY A 11 4.90 -27.66 9.49
C GLY A 11 3.61 -28.25 8.90
N THR A 12 2.57 -28.38 9.74
CA THR A 12 1.25 -28.88 9.33
C THR A 12 0.20 -27.78 9.38
N LEU A 13 -0.81 -27.88 8.54
CA LEU A 13 -1.98 -27.02 8.52
C LEU A 13 -3.23 -27.90 8.48
N SER A 14 -4.02 -27.88 9.55
CA SER A 14 -5.26 -28.63 9.66
C SER A 14 -6.49 -27.73 9.58
N VAL A 15 -7.68 -28.33 9.36
CA VAL A 15 -8.95 -27.61 9.39
C VAL A 15 -9.15 -26.80 10.67
N SER A 16 -8.72 -27.31 11.85
CA SER A 16 -8.84 -26.55 13.09
C SER A 16 -7.93 -25.32 13.11
N ASN A 17 -6.73 -25.40 12.51
CA ASN A 17 -5.85 -24.24 12.35
C ASN A 17 -6.51 -23.17 11.47
N VAL A 18 -7.10 -23.57 10.34
CA VAL A 18 -7.76 -22.62 9.43
C VAL A 18 -9.00 -21.99 10.04
N LYS A 19 -9.75 -22.72 10.86
CA LYS A 19 -10.86 -22.13 11.64
C LYS A 19 -10.37 -21.06 12.61
N ALA A 20 -9.27 -21.33 13.34
CA ALA A 20 -8.67 -20.34 14.23
C ALA A 20 -8.14 -19.12 13.48
N ILE A 21 -7.56 -19.32 12.29
CA ILE A 21 -7.10 -18.23 11.41
C ILE A 21 -8.28 -17.34 10.97
N ALA A 22 -9.40 -17.95 10.56
CA ALA A 22 -10.59 -17.20 10.16
C ALA A 22 -11.15 -16.38 11.33
N ASP A 23 -11.27 -16.99 12.52
CA ASP A 23 -11.75 -16.33 13.75
C ASP A 23 -10.84 -15.15 14.16
N GLU A 24 -9.52 -15.37 14.16
CA GLU A 24 -8.53 -14.31 14.44
C GLU A 24 -8.54 -13.19 13.39
N GLY A 25 -8.88 -13.50 12.13
CA GLY A 25 -9.10 -12.52 11.06
C GLY A 25 -10.42 -11.75 11.16
N GLY A 26 -11.24 -12.01 12.19
CA GLY A 26 -12.54 -11.36 12.39
C GLY A 26 -13.68 -11.96 11.57
N TYR A 27 -13.53 -13.18 11.05
CA TYR A 27 -14.53 -13.88 10.25
C TYR A 27 -15.16 -15.03 11.04
N ASP A 28 -16.47 -15.23 10.91
CA ASP A 28 -17.14 -16.37 11.54
C ASP A 28 -16.76 -17.69 10.83
N PRO A 29 -16.00 -18.61 11.48
CA PRO A 29 -15.62 -19.86 10.85
C PRO A 29 -16.82 -20.80 10.64
N ALA A 30 -17.97 -20.58 11.28
CA ALA A 30 -19.15 -21.43 11.12
C ALA A 30 -19.83 -21.25 9.75
N VAL A 31 -19.61 -20.13 9.05
CA VAL A 31 -20.21 -19.86 7.73
C VAL A 31 -19.40 -20.43 6.55
N LEU A 32 -18.30 -21.14 6.83
CA LEU A 32 -17.41 -21.70 5.83
C LEU A 32 -17.45 -23.24 5.84
N ALA A 33 -17.42 -23.84 4.66
CA ALA A 33 -17.17 -25.27 4.48
C ALA A 33 -15.67 -25.52 4.30
N TYR A 34 -15.10 -26.49 5.03
CA TYR A 34 -13.67 -26.78 4.99
C TYR A 34 -13.39 -28.18 4.47
N THR A 35 -12.38 -28.31 3.62
CA THR A 35 -11.88 -29.60 3.11
C THR A 35 -10.37 -29.67 3.32
N GLN A 36 -9.90 -30.65 4.10
CA GLN A 36 -8.48 -30.97 4.21
C GLN A 36 -8.03 -31.59 2.89
N VAL A 37 -7.04 -30.98 2.22
CA VAL A 37 -6.48 -31.50 0.96
C VAL A 37 -5.29 -32.41 1.25
N ASP A 38 -4.34 -31.91 2.05
CA ASP A 38 -3.17 -32.66 2.53
C ASP A 38 -2.66 -32.06 3.85
N SER A 39 -1.55 -32.56 4.40
CA SER A 39 -1.00 -32.09 5.69
C SER A 39 -0.63 -30.60 5.78
N LYS A 40 -0.54 -29.89 4.66
CA LYS A 40 -0.12 -28.50 4.52
C LYS A 40 -1.18 -27.62 3.83
N LYS A 41 -2.27 -28.22 3.35
CA LYS A 41 -3.26 -27.55 2.50
C LYS A 41 -4.70 -27.82 2.94
N VAL A 42 -5.45 -26.73 3.08
CA VAL A 42 -6.87 -26.74 3.46
C VAL A 42 -7.63 -25.77 2.56
N ASN A 43 -8.74 -26.23 2.00
CA ASN A 43 -9.66 -25.36 1.27
C ASN A 43 -10.78 -24.92 2.21
N ALA A 44 -11.15 -23.64 2.17
CA ALA A 44 -12.37 -23.11 2.75
C ALA A 44 -13.27 -22.58 1.63
N THR A 45 -14.59 -22.73 1.74
CA THR A 45 -15.53 -22.25 0.72
C THR A 45 -16.74 -21.64 1.39
N GLY A 46 -17.17 -20.48 0.93
CA GLY A 46 -18.34 -19.79 1.48
C GLY A 46 -18.84 -18.67 0.59
N THR A 47 -19.84 -17.95 1.10
CA THR A 47 -20.36 -16.72 0.47
C THR A 47 -19.74 -15.46 1.05
N LEU A 48 -19.04 -15.58 2.18
CA LEU A 48 -18.33 -14.47 2.82
C LEU A 48 -17.06 -14.15 2.04
N VAL A 49 -16.90 -12.88 1.68
CA VAL A 49 -15.67 -12.36 1.08
C VAL A 49 -14.69 -12.03 2.21
N MET A 50 -13.62 -12.81 2.31
CA MET A 50 -12.50 -12.59 3.21
C MET A 50 -11.31 -12.01 2.44
N ALA A 51 -10.54 -11.13 3.08
CA ALA A 51 -9.31 -10.58 2.53
C ALA A 51 -8.15 -11.55 2.82
N PRO A 52 -7.40 -12.03 1.80
CA PRO A 52 -6.26 -12.92 2.00
C PRO A 52 -5.21 -12.37 2.97
N SER A 53 -4.85 -11.10 2.85
CA SER A 53 -3.86 -10.45 3.72
C SER A 53 -4.26 -10.48 5.20
N THR A 54 -5.54 -10.25 5.51
CA THR A 54 -6.07 -10.36 6.88
C THR A 54 -5.92 -11.78 7.43
N LEU A 55 -6.20 -12.79 6.61
CA LEU A 55 -6.06 -14.21 7.00
C LEU A 55 -4.59 -14.63 7.15
N GLU A 56 -3.69 -14.12 6.31
CA GLU A 56 -2.25 -14.38 6.40
C GLU A 56 -1.64 -13.71 7.64
N HIS A 57 -2.05 -12.49 7.96
CA HIS A 57 -1.67 -11.80 9.19
C HIS A 57 -2.16 -12.58 10.43
N ALA A 58 -3.43 -13.00 10.44
CA ALA A 58 -3.99 -13.84 11.48
C ALA A 58 -3.22 -15.16 11.64
N ALA A 59 -2.84 -15.81 10.53
CA ALA A 59 -2.02 -17.00 10.54
C ALA A 59 -0.64 -16.77 11.16
N LYS A 60 0.03 -15.66 10.82
CA LYS A 60 1.32 -15.26 11.41
C LYS A 60 1.19 -15.05 12.91
N LYS A 61 0.14 -14.35 13.38
CA LYS A 61 -0.12 -14.07 14.79
C LYS A 61 -0.35 -15.34 15.61
N LEU A 62 -1.02 -16.34 15.04
CA LEU A 62 -1.23 -17.66 15.65
C LEU A 62 -0.01 -18.60 15.55
N GLY A 63 1.12 -18.15 15.00
CA GLY A 63 2.34 -18.95 14.87
C GLY A 63 2.38 -19.88 13.64
N TYR A 64 1.41 -19.77 12.73
CA TYR A 64 1.39 -20.49 11.45
C TYR A 64 2.16 -19.73 10.36
N LYS A 65 3.41 -19.35 10.67
CA LYS A 65 4.29 -18.63 9.73
C LYS A 65 4.41 -19.38 8.40
N GLY A 66 4.43 -18.63 7.29
CA GLY A 66 4.52 -19.17 5.92
C GLY A 66 3.22 -19.81 5.41
N THR A 67 2.08 -19.46 5.99
CA THR A 67 0.75 -19.79 5.44
C THR A 67 0.37 -18.70 4.46
N ALA A 68 0.13 -19.07 3.20
CA ALA A 68 -0.41 -18.21 2.16
C ALA A 68 -1.89 -18.54 1.90
N VAL A 69 -2.66 -17.53 1.49
CA VAL A 69 -4.09 -17.66 1.19
C VAL A 69 -4.36 -17.22 -0.24
N THR A 70 -4.83 -18.14 -1.09
CA THR A 70 -5.20 -17.83 -2.48
C THR A 70 -6.72 -17.84 -2.64
N VAL A 71 -7.27 -16.81 -3.28
CA VAL A 71 -8.68 -16.77 -3.66
C VAL A 71 -8.86 -17.40 -5.04
N VAL A 72 -9.78 -18.35 -5.14
CA VAL A 72 -10.24 -18.92 -6.40
C VAL A 72 -11.69 -18.51 -6.58
N ASP A 73 -11.90 -17.53 -7.46
CA ASP A 73 -13.24 -17.11 -7.85
C ASP A 73 -13.88 -18.17 -8.75
N GLY A 74 -14.89 -18.86 -8.19
CA GLY A 74 -15.71 -19.80 -8.94
C GLY A 74 -16.70 -19.07 -9.84
N VAL A 75 -16.47 -19.10 -11.15
CA VAL A 75 -17.51 -18.88 -12.15
C VAL A 75 -18.55 -20.00 -11.97
N ALA A 76 -19.73 -19.66 -11.44
CA ALA A 76 -20.84 -20.60 -11.46
C ALA A 76 -21.27 -20.80 -12.92
N GLU A 77 -21.35 -22.06 -13.34
CA GLU A 77 -21.94 -22.47 -14.62
C GLU A 77 -23.38 -21.92 -14.73
N GLY A 78 -23.61 -21.14 -15.78
CA GLY A 78 -24.91 -20.57 -16.12
C GLY A 78 -24.80 -19.68 -17.35
N ALA A 79 -24.98 -20.27 -18.52
CA ALA A 79 -24.93 -19.59 -19.81
C ALA A 79 -25.89 -18.38 -19.87
N HIS A 80 -25.38 -17.18 -20.19
CA HIS A 80 -25.98 -16.26 -21.15
C HIS A 80 -25.02 -15.08 -21.47
N SER A 81 -24.58 -15.06 -22.73
CA SER A 81 -24.35 -13.92 -23.63
C SER A 81 -23.92 -12.54 -23.10
N SER A 82 -22.76 -12.12 -23.61
CA SER A 82 -22.35 -10.75 -24.03
C SER A 82 -22.16 -9.65 -22.97
N SER A 83 -20.90 -9.25 -22.74
CA SER A 83 -20.34 -7.97 -23.24
C SER A 83 -18.91 -7.75 -22.71
N ASN A 84 -18.06 -7.19 -23.57
CA ASN A 84 -16.68 -6.78 -23.27
C ASN A 84 -16.61 -5.89 -22.04
N ARG A 85 -15.92 -6.33 -20.99
CA ARG A 85 -15.43 -5.48 -19.90
C ARG A 85 -13.95 -5.77 -19.68
N ALA A 86 -13.22 -4.69 -19.42
CA ALA A 86 -11.80 -4.65 -19.12
C ALA A 86 -11.39 -5.81 -18.22
N ARG A 87 -10.41 -6.60 -18.67
CA ARG A 87 -9.76 -7.60 -17.84
C ARG A 87 -9.08 -6.86 -16.70
N CYS A 88 -9.61 -7.02 -15.49
CA CYS A 88 -8.83 -6.84 -14.28
C CYS A 88 -7.76 -7.94 -14.34
N VAL A 89 -6.54 -7.57 -14.72
CA VAL A 89 -5.42 -8.50 -14.70
C VAL A 89 -5.13 -8.75 -13.23
N ALA A 90 -5.47 -9.95 -12.75
CA ALA A 90 -5.05 -10.38 -11.43
C ALA A 90 -3.52 -10.24 -11.34
N PRO A 91 -2.98 -9.76 -10.22
CA PRO A 91 -1.53 -9.62 -10.04
C PRO A 91 -0.87 -10.96 -10.40
N SER A 92 0.20 -10.89 -11.19
CA SER A 92 0.87 -12.10 -11.63
C SER A 92 1.35 -12.88 -10.40
N ILE A 93 1.24 -14.21 -10.43
CA ILE A 93 1.70 -15.11 -9.35
C ILE A 93 3.21 -14.91 -9.06
N GLY A 94 3.95 -14.28 -9.96
CA GLY A 94 5.33 -13.86 -9.74
C GLY A 94 5.51 -12.83 -8.61
N ASN A 95 4.49 -11.99 -8.32
CA ASN A 95 4.58 -10.93 -7.31
C ASN A 95 4.33 -11.39 -5.87
N LEU A 96 3.76 -12.59 -5.66
CA LEU A 96 3.42 -13.09 -4.32
C LEU A 96 4.53 -13.92 -3.65
N LEU A 97 5.60 -14.28 -4.36
CA LEU A 97 6.64 -15.20 -3.86
C LEU A 97 8.01 -14.53 -3.60
N GLY A 98 8.08 -13.20 -3.55
CA GLY A 98 9.33 -12.48 -3.31
C GLY A 98 9.21 -10.99 -3.02
N ALA A 99 8.03 -10.47 -2.68
CA ALA A 99 7.88 -9.08 -2.29
C ALA A 99 8.79 -8.78 -1.09
N THR A 100 9.56 -7.70 -1.17
CA THR A 100 10.41 -7.28 -0.05
C THR A 100 9.53 -6.60 0.98
N ASP A 101 9.49 -7.16 2.19
CA ASP A 101 8.77 -6.56 3.32
C ASP A 101 9.57 -5.41 3.90
N TYR A 102 8.89 -4.31 4.18
CA TYR A 102 9.45 -3.18 4.92
C TYR A 102 8.59 -2.86 6.13
N GLY A 103 9.19 -2.25 7.14
CA GLY A 103 8.45 -1.81 8.31
C GLY A 103 9.13 -0.79 9.20
N VAL A 104 8.30 -0.13 10.01
CA VAL A 104 8.72 0.72 11.10
C VAL A 104 7.96 0.35 12.36
N THR A 105 8.68 0.10 13.44
CA THR A 105 8.10 -0.01 14.78
C THR A 105 8.21 1.34 15.48
N ILE A 106 7.09 1.82 16.01
CA ILE A 106 6.99 3.07 16.77
C ILE A 106 6.66 2.72 18.21
N SER A 107 7.60 2.94 19.11
CA SER A 107 7.37 2.78 20.56
C SER A 107 6.90 4.09 21.19
N MET A 108 5.87 4.03 22.03
CA MET A 108 5.25 5.17 22.69
C MET A 108 5.02 4.88 24.18
N GLY A 109 5.11 5.92 25.01
CA GLY A 109 4.72 5.83 26.42
C GLY A 109 3.20 5.84 26.61
N GLN A 110 2.70 5.24 27.70
CA GLN A 110 1.28 5.19 28.03
C GLN A 110 0.59 6.56 28.00
N ASN A 111 1.26 7.60 28.52
CA ASN A 111 0.73 8.97 28.54
C ASN A 111 0.58 9.54 27.13
N THR A 112 1.52 9.23 26.23
CA THR A 112 1.47 9.66 24.82
C THR A 112 0.34 8.96 24.09
N VAL A 113 0.21 7.63 24.22
CA VAL A 113 -0.91 6.88 23.62
C VAL A 113 -2.25 7.43 24.09
N ALA A 114 -2.44 7.60 25.41
CA ALA A 114 -3.68 8.14 25.96
C ALA A 114 -4.01 9.55 25.45
N ALA A 115 -3.00 10.42 25.34
CA ALA A 115 -3.17 11.77 24.82
C ALA A 115 -3.52 11.79 23.32
N LEU A 116 -2.87 10.95 22.52
CA LEU A 116 -3.16 10.84 21.08
C LEU A 116 -4.57 10.29 20.83
N SER A 117 -4.95 9.20 21.52
CA SER A 117 -6.28 8.59 21.38
C SER A 117 -7.40 9.53 21.84
N SER A 118 -7.23 10.22 22.98
CA SER A 118 -8.25 11.19 23.46
C SER A 118 -8.25 12.51 22.68
N GLY A 119 -7.15 12.85 22.02
CA GLY A 119 -7.00 14.04 21.21
C GLY A 119 -7.51 13.91 19.76
N ASN A 120 -8.06 12.74 19.39
CA ASN A 120 -8.47 12.42 18.02
C ASN A 120 -7.31 12.56 17.01
N TYR A 121 -6.12 12.11 17.39
CA TYR A 121 -4.99 12.02 16.48
C TYR A 121 -5.10 10.79 15.59
N SER A 122 -4.60 10.92 14.37
CA SER A 122 -4.31 9.81 13.47
C SER A 122 -2.82 9.79 13.14
N LEU A 123 -2.27 8.60 12.88
CA LEU A 123 -0.97 8.43 12.26
C LEU A 123 -1.13 8.47 10.74
N PHE A 124 -0.40 9.36 10.08
CA PHE A 124 -0.34 9.44 8.62
C PHE A 124 1.06 9.08 8.14
N GLY A 125 1.11 8.38 7.01
CA GLY A 125 2.33 8.08 6.29
C GLY A 125 2.35 8.64 4.89
N PHE A 126 3.56 8.97 4.45
CA PHE A 126 3.88 9.34 3.07
C PHE A 126 5.07 8.51 2.63
N LYS A 127 5.15 8.20 1.33
CA LYS A 127 6.28 7.49 0.75
C LYS A 127 6.94 8.34 -0.32
N GLY A 128 8.26 8.29 -0.34
CA GLY A 128 9.08 9.03 -1.29
C GLY A 128 9.15 8.35 -2.65
N VAL A 129 9.28 9.16 -3.69
CA VAL A 129 9.65 8.75 -5.04
C VAL A 129 10.76 9.64 -5.56
N GLN A 130 11.48 9.14 -6.54
CA GLN A 130 12.48 9.87 -7.31
C GLN A 130 12.02 9.97 -8.77
N THR A 131 12.21 11.12 -9.38
CA THR A 131 11.71 11.42 -10.72
C THR A 131 12.44 12.61 -11.33
N SER A 132 12.47 12.67 -12.66
CA SER A 132 12.87 13.87 -13.40
C SER A 132 11.67 14.79 -13.72
N ALA A 133 10.44 14.34 -13.48
CA ALA A 133 9.23 15.09 -13.79
C ALA A 133 9.03 16.26 -12.81
N GLY A 134 8.70 17.43 -13.36
CA GLY A 134 8.38 18.62 -12.58
C GLY A 134 6.93 18.61 -12.09
N GLY A 135 6.66 19.31 -10.97
CA GLY A 135 5.30 19.52 -10.48
C GLY A 135 4.68 18.33 -9.73
N GLY A 136 5.50 17.35 -9.35
CA GLY A 136 5.09 16.25 -8.48
C GLY A 136 4.74 16.69 -7.07
N VAL A 137 3.74 16.03 -6.48
CA VAL A 137 3.38 16.22 -5.07
C VAL A 137 3.23 14.87 -4.36
N PRO A 138 3.60 14.78 -3.07
CA PRO A 138 3.34 13.59 -2.28
C PRO A 138 1.89 13.55 -1.83
N LEU A 139 1.39 12.32 -1.64
CA LEU A 139 0.03 12.05 -1.20
C LEU A 139 0.06 11.30 0.13
N VAL A 140 -1.01 11.45 0.93
CA VAL A 140 -1.23 10.60 2.10
C VAL A 140 -1.34 9.16 1.63
N TRP A 141 -0.32 8.36 1.94
CA TRP A 141 -0.19 6.98 1.49
C TRP A 141 -0.98 6.04 2.42
N PHE A 142 -0.88 6.23 3.74
CA PHE A 142 -1.74 5.51 4.68
C PHE A 142 -2.21 6.41 5.82
N LYS A 143 -3.28 5.96 6.48
CA LYS A 143 -3.82 6.53 7.70
C LYS A 143 -4.14 5.40 8.66
N SER A 144 -3.71 5.51 9.91
CA SER A 144 -4.16 4.64 10.99
C SER A 144 -4.70 5.44 12.16
N ASP A 145 -5.86 5.02 12.65
CA ASP A 145 -6.42 5.45 13.95
C ASP A 145 -6.14 4.40 15.05
N ASP A 146 -5.50 3.28 14.68
CA ASP A 146 -5.11 2.20 15.58
C ASP A 146 -3.60 2.27 15.84
N PHE A 147 -3.25 2.72 17.04
CA PHE A 147 -1.89 2.82 17.53
C PHE A 147 -1.85 2.58 19.05
N GLY A 148 -0.76 1.98 19.51
CA GLY A 148 -0.57 1.57 20.90
C GLY A 148 0.85 1.81 21.39
N LEU A 149 1.22 1.15 22.49
CA LEU A 149 2.57 1.25 23.05
C LEU A 149 3.65 0.83 22.05
N ASP A 150 3.35 -0.17 21.23
CA ASP A 150 4.13 -0.58 20.08
C ASP A 150 3.21 -0.59 18.88
N THR A 151 3.46 0.33 17.95
CA THR A 151 2.69 0.46 16.70
C THR A 151 3.57 0.00 15.54
N GLU A 152 3.12 -0.98 14.77
CA GLU A 152 3.81 -1.48 13.59
C GLU A 152 3.18 -0.88 12.33
N VAL A 153 4.02 -0.30 11.48
CA VAL A 153 3.67 0.10 10.12
C VAL A 153 4.46 -0.81 9.19
N SER A 154 3.78 -1.67 8.45
CA SER A 154 4.41 -2.63 7.52
C SER A 154 3.75 -2.59 6.16
N TRP A 155 4.55 -2.83 5.12
CA TRP A 155 4.05 -2.90 3.75
C TRP A 155 4.91 -3.86 2.92
N GLU A 156 4.31 -4.32 1.83
CA GLU A 156 4.97 -5.15 0.83
C GLU A 156 5.15 -4.35 -0.45
N VAL A 157 6.23 -4.62 -1.17
CA VAL A 157 6.48 -4.00 -2.48
C VAL A 157 5.53 -4.60 -3.52
N GLN A 158 4.43 -3.91 -3.80
CA GLN A 158 3.48 -4.21 -4.86
C GLN A 158 2.94 -2.89 -5.43
N TYR A 159 3.27 -2.60 -6.69
CA TYR A 159 2.95 -1.32 -7.31
C TYR A 159 1.76 -1.39 -8.27
N GLU A 160 1.05 -0.26 -8.35
CA GLU A 160 0.16 0.04 -9.47
C GLU A 160 0.55 1.39 -10.09
N ALA A 161 0.48 1.50 -11.41
CA ALA A 161 0.45 2.80 -12.07
C ALA A 161 -1.00 3.23 -12.24
N TYR A 162 -1.29 4.51 -12.02
CA TYR A 162 -2.64 5.03 -12.17
C TYR A 162 -2.69 6.32 -12.98
N THR A 163 -3.86 6.56 -13.57
CA THR A 163 -4.24 7.86 -14.14
C THR A 163 -5.48 8.41 -13.42
N SER A 164 -5.65 9.73 -13.45
CA SER A 164 -6.73 10.45 -12.80
C SER A 164 -7.09 11.72 -13.57
N ARG A 165 -8.28 12.24 -13.25
CA ARG A 165 -8.77 13.56 -13.66
C ARG A 165 -8.84 14.56 -12.50
N SER A 166 -8.49 14.13 -11.28
CA SER A 166 -8.43 15.02 -10.14
C SER A 166 -7.37 16.09 -10.38
N ALA A 167 -7.72 17.35 -10.11
CA ALA A 167 -6.73 18.42 -10.11
C ALA A 167 -5.74 18.23 -8.95
N ILE A 168 -4.47 18.49 -9.21
CA ILE A 168 -3.43 18.55 -8.17
C ILE A 168 -3.54 19.92 -7.49
N ILE A 169 -4.23 19.96 -6.36
CA ILE A 169 -4.42 21.17 -5.55
C ILE A 169 -4.15 20.87 -4.08
N PRO A 170 -3.63 21.82 -3.28
CA PRO A 170 -3.37 21.61 -1.86
C PRO A 170 -4.61 21.12 -1.09
N ASN A 171 -4.45 20.05 -0.31
CA ASN A 171 -5.52 19.35 0.42
C ASN A 171 -6.63 18.74 -0.47
N GLY A 172 -6.47 18.76 -1.80
CA GLY A 172 -7.33 18.02 -2.72
C GLY A 172 -7.05 16.53 -2.65
N GLN A 173 -8.06 15.70 -2.93
CA GLN A 173 -7.90 14.25 -3.00
C GLN A 173 -7.76 13.78 -4.45
N ILE A 174 -6.66 13.09 -4.74
CA ILE A 174 -6.47 12.36 -5.98
C ILE A 174 -7.20 11.03 -5.87
N LYS A 175 -8.11 10.78 -6.80
CA LYS A 175 -8.81 9.49 -6.92
C LYS A 175 -8.36 8.85 -8.23
N GLY A 176 -7.72 7.69 -8.14
CA GLY A 176 -7.36 6.91 -9.32
C GLY A 176 -8.63 6.63 -10.15
N LEU A 177 -8.58 6.93 -11.43
CA LEU A 177 -9.65 6.62 -12.38
C LEU A 177 -9.41 5.25 -13.00
N SER A 178 -8.16 4.98 -13.41
CA SER A 178 -7.70 3.70 -13.93
C SER A 178 -6.41 3.34 -13.21
N SER A 179 -6.31 2.10 -12.74
CA SER A 179 -5.10 1.56 -12.13
C SER A 179 -4.72 0.24 -12.79
N TYR A 180 -3.42 0.01 -12.90
CA TYR A 180 -2.84 -1.15 -13.55
C TYR A 180 -1.71 -1.68 -12.66
N ALA A 181 -1.75 -2.96 -12.32
CA ALA A 181 -0.61 -3.62 -11.71
C ALA A 181 0.63 -3.41 -12.60
N ILE A 182 1.73 -2.99 -11.98
CA ILE A 182 2.95 -2.65 -12.70
C ILE A 182 4.16 -3.01 -11.85
N ASP A 183 5.23 -3.44 -12.49
CA ASP A 183 6.50 -3.75 -11.86
C ASP A 183 7.58 -2.74 -12.28
N LEU A 184 8.70 -2.71 -11.55
CA LEU A 184 9.88 -1.98 -11.99
C LEU A 184 10.35 -2.55 -13.33
N GLY A 185 10.71 -1.69 -14.28
CA GLY A 185 11.03 -2.13 -15.63
C GLY A 185 9.87 -2.06 -16.61
N GLN A 186 8.70 -1.54 -16.22
CA GLN A 186 7.51 -1.48 -17.06
C GLN A 186 7.01 -0.05 -17.29
N THR A 187 6.26 0.12 -18.37
CA THR A 187 5.64 1.38 -18.78
C THR A 187 4.12 1.19 -18.91
N LEU A 188 3.33 2.08 -18.32
CA LEU A 188 1.92 2.24 -18.67
C LEU A 188 1.81 3.18 -19.88
N GLU A 189 1.40 2.65 -21.03
CA GLU A 189 1.07 3.42 -22.23
C GLU A 189 -0.40 3.86 -22.17
N VAL A 190 -0.63 5.15 -21.93
CA VAL A 190 -1.98 5.77 -21.91
C VAL A 190 -2.41 6.05 -23.35
N GLU A 191 -3.33 5.23 -23.85
CA GLU A 191 -3.76 5.21 -25.24
C GLU A 191 -5.04 6.02 -25.49
N THR A 192 -5.83 6.29 -24.44
CA THR A 192 -7.11 7.01 -24.57
C THR A 192 -7.12 8.34 -23.83
N PRO A 193 -7.87 9.35 -24.32
CA PRO A 193 -8.05 10.58 -23.59
C PRO A 193 -8.58 10.38 -22.18
N GLN A 194 -9.31 9.29 -21.91
CA GLN A 194 -9.87 8.93 -20.61
C GLN A 194 -8.82 8.46 -19.60
N GLY A 195 -7.55 8.30 -20.01
CA GLY A 195 -6.47 7.84 -19.13
C GLY A 195 -6.34 6.31 -19.08
N THR A 196 -7.01 5.57 -19.97
CA THR A 196 -6.86 4.11 -20.04
C THR A 196 -5.76 3.70 -21.02
N GLY A 197 -5.22 2.50 -20.83
CA GLY A 197 -4.04 2.07 -21.57
C GLY A 197 -3.67 0.61 -21.33
N SER A 198 -2.42 0.28 -21.66
CA SER A 198 -1.82 -1.04 -21.47
C SER A 198 -0.44 -0.94 -20.84
N VAL A 199 -0.02 -2.01 -20.14
CA VAL A 199 1.31 -2.11 -19.54
C VAL A 199 2.22 -2.89 -20.50
N VAL A 200 3.37 -2.31 -20.81
CA VAL A 200 4.41 -2.87 -21.68
C VAL A 200 5.77 -2.87 -20.98
N ASP A 201 6.75 -3.54 -21.58
CA ASP A 201 8.13 -3.48 -21.09
C ASP A 201 8.71 -2.07 -21.26
N GLY A 202 9.55 -1.65 -20.30
CA GLY A 202 10.13 -0.32 -20.21
C GLY A 202 11.57 -0.34 -19.71
N THR A 203 11.97 0.74 -19.05
CA THR A 203 13.34 0.91 -18.54
C THR A 203 13.50 0.21 -17.19
N GLU A 204 14.46 -0.72 -17.09
CA GLU A 204 14.77 -1.46 -15.86
C GLU A 204 14.92 -0.54 -14.64
N GLY A 205 14.31 -0.95 -13.52
CA GLY A 205 14.37 -0.19 -12.25
C GLY A 205 13.43 1.02 -12.17
N VAL A 206 12.66 1.31 -13.22
CA VAL A 206 11.77 2.48 -13.31
C VAL A 206 10.34 2.02 -13.60
N ILE A 207 9.36 2.69 -12.99
CA ILE A 207 7.97 2.63 -13.44
C ILE A 207 7.73 3.88 -14.28
N SER A 208 7.38 3.69 -15.55
CA SER A 208 7.11 4.80 -16.46
C SER A 208 5.62 4.91 -16.77
N ILE A 209 5.14 6.12 -17.02
CA ILE A 209 3.79 6.37 -17.53
C ILE A 209 3.92 7.29 -18.74
N GLU A 210 3.59 6.76 -19.91
CA GLU A 210 3.65 7.46 -21.19
C GLU A 210 2.25 7.85 -21.64
N ASN A 211 2.06 9.11 -22.03
CA ASN A 211 0.79 9.57 -22.58
C ASN A 211 0.86 9.68 -24.09
N LEU A 212 0.35 8.65 -24.78
CA LEU A 212 0.29 8.62 -26.25
C LEU A 212 -0.84 9.48 -26.82
N THR A 213 -1.61 10.16 -25.97
CA THR A 213 -2.69 11.04 -26.37
C THR A 213 -2.25 12.50 -26.36
N THR A 214 -3.10 13.40 -26.84
CA THR A 214 -2.89 14.86 -26.71
C THR A 214 -3.54 15.45 -25.47
N THR A 215 -4.24 14.65 -24.66
CA THR A 215 -5.01 15.13 -23.50
C THR A 215 -4.20 14.97 -22.23
N GLN A 216 -4.00 16.05 -21.49
CA GLN A 216 -3.36 15.98 -20.17
C GLN A 216 -4.18 15.13 -19.19
N VAL A 217 -3.48 14.31 -18.40
CA VAL A 217 -4.02 13.56 -17.27
C VAL A 217 -3.18 13.85 -16.03
N THR A 218 -3.70 13.49 -14.86
CA THR A 218 -2.86 13.31 -13.66
C THR A 218 -2.44 11.86 -13.61
N CYS A 219 -1.20 11.57 -13.28
CA CYS A 219 -0.71 10.20 -13.11
C CYS A 219 0.09 10.06 -11.82
N GLY A 220 0.44 8.83 -11.49
CA GLY A 220 1.30 8.51 -10.35
C GLY A 220 1.39 7.01 -10.17
N ILE A 221 2.07 6.62 -9.09
CA ILE A 221 2.13 5.24 -8.64
C ILE A 221 1.42 5.09 -7.30
N SER A 222 0.88 3.90 -7.09
CA SER A 222 0.32 3.45 -5.82
C SER A 222 1.11 2.25 -5.31
N GLU A 223 1.07 2.03 -4.01
CA GLU A 223 1.60 0.81 -3.40
C GLU A 223 0.58 0.23 -2.43
N VAL A 224 0.55 -1.09 -2.33
CA VAL A 224 -0.38 -1.80 -1.45
C VAL A 224 0.04 -1.62 0.01
N VAL A 225 -0.89 -1.08 0.80
CA VAL A 225 -0.82 -1.01 2.26
C VAL A 225 -2.12 -1.55 2.82
N ASP A 226 -2.04 -2.48 3.78
CA ASP A 226 -3.20 -3.20 4.34
C ASP A 226 -4.13 -3.81 3.27
N GLY A 227 -3.53 -4.37 2.21
CA GLY A 227 -4.25 -5.02 1.11
C GLY A 227 -4.96 -4.07 0.14
N THR A 228 -4.81 -2.75 0.29
CA THR A 228 -5.37 -1.75 -0.64
C THR A 228 -4.26 -0.93 -1.27
N ALA A 229 -4.25 -0.81 -2.60
CA ALA A 229 -3.34 0.10 -3.29
C ALA A 229 -3.70 1.55 -2.95
N GLN A 230 -2.72 2.29 -2.43
CA GLN A 230 -2.88 3.71 -2.09
C GLN A 230 -1.87 4.56 -2.86
N PRO A 231 -2.28 5.69 -3.45
CA PRO A 231 -1.42 6.50 -4.29
C PRO A 231 -0.34 7.19 -3.45
N LEU A 232 0.90 7.13 -3.93
CA LEU A 232 2.08 7.69 -3.24
C LEU A 232 2.32 9.14 -3.62
N CYS A 233 2.12 9.46 -4.89
CA CYS A 233 2.50 10.71 -5.52
C CYS A 233 1.58 11.01 -6.71
N ALA A 234 1.47 12.28 -7.07
CA ALA A 234 0.74 12.69 -8.27
C ALA A 234 1.56 13.68 -9.10
N PHE A 235 1.50 13.51 -10.42
CA PHE A 235 2.18 14.35 -11.42
C PHE A 235 1.20 14.80 -12.51
N PRO A 236 1.38 16.00 -13.07
CA PRO A 236 0.73 16.40 -14.30
C PRO A 236 1.41 15.74 -15.50
N LEU A 237 0.73 14.83 -16.19
CA LEU A 237 1.23 14.16 -17.39
C LEU A 237 0.60 14.75 -18.65
N TYR A 238 1.35 15.60 -19.33
CA TYR A 238 0.93 16.22 -20.59
C TYR A 238 0.88 15.20 -21.74
N GLY A 239 0.12 15.53 -22.78
CA GLY A 239 0.03 14.69 -23.97
C GLY A 239 1.37 14.56 -24.71
N ASN A 240 1.66 13.37 -25.21
CA ASN A 240 2.97 12.97 -25.75
C ASN A 240 4.12 13.12 -24.74
N GLY A 241 3.81 13.13 -23.44
CA GLY A 241 4.75 13.19 -22.34
C GLY A 241 5.04 11.81 -21.74
N LEU A 242 6.15 11.72 -21.03
CA LEU A 242 6.59 10.52 -20.30
C LEU A 242 7.05 10.96 -18.91
N ASP A 243 6.46 10.35 -17.88
CA ASP A 243 6.94 10.50 -16.50
C ASP A 243 7.60 9.20 -16.06
N ALA A 244 8.87 9.31 -15.64
CA ALA A 244 9.65 8.23 -15.06
C ALA A 244 9.64 8.36 -13.53
N ILE A 245 9.21 7.32 -12.82
CA ILE A 245 9.03 7.32 -11.37
C ILE A 245 9.75 6.11 -10.78
N VAL A 246 10.65 6.38 -9.83
CA VAL A 246 11.37 5.36 -9.05
C VAL A 246 10.89 5.43 -7.61
N PRO A 247 10.16 4.42 -7.09
CA PRO A 247 9.87 4.32 -5.67
C PRO A 247 11.18 4.28 -4.87
N ILE A 248 11.31 5.11 -3.84
CA ILE A 248 12.48 5.09 -2.94
C ILE A 248 12.07 4.66 -1.54
N GLN A 249 13.03 4.09 -0.81
CA GLN A 249 12.80 3.55 0.53
C GLN A 249 12.86 4.65 1.59
N LYS A 250 12.13 5.75 1.38
CA LYS A 250 11.98 6.84 2.35
C LYS A 250 10.52 7.03 2.68
N ILE A 251 10.21 7.15 3.96
CA ILE A 251 8.85 7.45 4.43
C ILE A 251 8.86 8.65 5.38
N LEU A 252 7.76 9.40 5.38
CA LEU A 252 7.49 10.43 6.38
C LEU A 252 6.32 9.97 7.25
N LEU A 253 6.49 9.97 8.57
CA LEU A 253 5.43 9.65 9.53
C LEU A 253 5.06 10.87 10.36
N THR A 254 3.76 11.07 10.58
CA THR A 254 3.24 12.23 11.32
C THR A 254 1.97 11.90 12.09
N PHE A 255 1.90 12.35 13.34
CA PHE A 255 0.66 12.35 14.12
C PHE A 255 -0.05 13.69 13.96
N SER A 256 -1.32 13.70 13.56
CA SER A 256 -2.09 14.93 13.39
C SER A 256 -3.56 14.73 13.73
N THR A 257 -4.22 15.81 14.16
CA THR A 257 -5.68 15.89 14.35
C THR A 257 -6.42 16.30 13.07
N ASN A 258 -5.69 16.60 11.99
CA ASN A 258 -6.29 16.93 10.71
C ASN A 258 -7.04 15.72 10.15
N THR A 259 -8.29 15.92 9.74
CA THR A 259 -9.05 14.89 9.05
C THR A 259 -8.71 14.92 7.55
N VAL A 260 -7.72 14.14 7.15
CA VAL A 260 -7.35 13.93 5.75
C VAL A 260 -7.52 12.46 5.36
N ASN A 261 -7.86 12.21 4.09
CA ASN A 261 -8.01 10.87 3.55
C ASN A 261 -6.72 10.44 2.84
N THR A 262 -6.57 9.14 2.56
CA THR A 262 -5.53 8.68 1.64
C THR A 262 -5.73 9.30 0.24
N GLY A 263 -4.63 9.52 -0.47
CA GLY A 263 -4.61 10.24 -1.73
C GLY A 263 -4.80 11.76 -1.61
N THR A 264 -4.85 12.32 -0.41
CA THR A 264 -4.85 13.79 -0.23
C THR A 264 -3.46 14.38 -0.50
N VAL A 265 -3.40 15.49 -1.24
CA VAL A 265 -2.19 16.27 -1.53
C VAL A 265 -1.73 17.05 -0.30
N ILE A 266 -0.50 16.79 0.16
CA ILE A 266 0.08 17.43 1.35
C ILE A 266 1.46 17.99 1.01
N GLU A 267 1.56 19.31 0.95
CA GLU A 267 2.83 19.98 0.60
C GLU A 267 3.63 20.41 1.84
N LYS A 268 3.00 20.45 3.01
CA LYS A 268 3.62 20.88 4.27
C LYS A 268 3.32 19.93 5.41
N ALA A 269 4.32 19.68 6.24
CA ALA A 269 4.13 18.89 7.46
C ALA A 269 3.14 19.60 8.42
N TYR A 270 2.11 18.90 8.87
CA TYR A 270 1.10 19.48 9.77
C TYR A 270 1.59 19.60 11.21
N SER A 271 2.44 18.68 11.64
CA SER A 271 3.01 18.62 12.97
C SER A 271 4.48 18.20 12.87
N GLN A 272 5.13 18.00 14.01
CA GLN A 272 6.47 17.43 14.01
C GLN A 272 6.40 16.00 13.46
N SER A 273 7.18 15.75 12.42
CA SER A 273 7.17 14.49 11.68
C SER A 273 8.56 13.87 11.71
N ILE A 274 8.69 12.62 11.31
CA ILE A 274 9.99 11.96 11.12
C ILE A 274 10.10 11.46 9.68
N LEU A 275 11.19 11.83 9.01
CA LEU A 275 11.60 11.24 7.74
C LEU A 275 12.54 10.07 8.06
N ILE A 276 12.26 8.89 7.50
CA ILE A 276 12.97 7.63 7.78
C ILE A 276 13.44 7.05 6.44
N ASP A 277 14.74 6.72 6.37
CA ASP A 277 15.40 6.05 5.26
C ASP A 277 15.64 4.56 5.59
N LEU A 278 14.99 3.71 4.81
CA LEU A 278 15.02 2.25 4.88
C LEU A 278 15.91 1.62 3.79
N THR A 279 16.67 2.41 3.03
CA THR A 279 17.54 1.90 1.94
C THR A 279 18.55 0.87 2.46
N ALA A 280 19.15 1.12 3.62
CA ALA A 280 20.14 0.21 4.21
C ALA A 280 19.54 -0.90 5.10
N LYS A 281 18.27 -0.79 5.48
CA LYS A 281 17.57 -1.76 6.34
C LYS A 281 16.07 -1.71 6.06
N THR A 282 15.47 -2.87 5.82
CA THR A 282 14.04 -2.99 5.58
C THR A 282 13.18 -2.71 6.81
N HIS A 283 13.75 -2.78 8.02
CA HIS A 283 13.07 -2.46 9.26
C HIS A 283 13.80 -1.40 10.08
N ARG A 284 13.05 -0.44 10.64
CA ARG A 284 13.56 0.60 11.56
C ARG A 284 12.71 0.69 12.82
N GLU A 285 13.35 1.09 13.91
CA GLU A 285 12.69 1.33 15.19
C GLU A 285 12.86 2.79 15.57
N VAL A 286 11.76 3.43 15.93
CA VAL A 286 11.70 4.82 16.40
C VAL A 286 10.82 4.89 17.64
N ALA A 287 10.94 5.97 18.39
CA ALA A 287 10.05 6.28 19.50
C ALA A 287 9.37 7.63 19.26
N PHE A 288 8.15 7.77 19.78
CA PHE A 288 7.42 9.04 19.76
C PHE A 288 6.90 9.39 21.15
N ASP A 289 7.08 10.65 21.52
CA ASP A 289 6.46 11.27 22.67
C ASP A 289 5.71 12.52 22.22
N ILE A 290 4.47 12.71 22.68
CA ILE A 290 3.63 13.83 22.20
C ILE A 290 4.22 15.21 22.53
N ASN A 291 5.04 15.31 23.58
CA ASN A 291 5.64 16.58 24.03
C ASN A 291 7.12 16.71 23.62
N LEU A 292 7.86 15.60 23.58
CA LEU A 292 9.30 15.61 23.26
C LEU A 292 9.58 15.31 21.79
N GLY A 293 8.61 14.73 21.08
CA GLY A 293 8.71 14.41 19.67
C GLY A 293 9.27 13.04 19.35
N TRP A 294 9.78 12.93 18.13
CA TRP A 294 10.40 11.72 17.61
C TRP A 294 11.82 11.52 18.13
N SER A 295 12.19 10.28 18.43
CA SER A 295 13.53 9.85 18.82
C SER A 295 13.90 8.56 18.09
N TRP A 296 15.17 8.44 17.68
CA TRP A 296 15.65 7.31 16.89
C TRP A 296 17.13 7.00 17.17
N GLY A 297 17.66 7.45 18.31
CA GLY A 297 19.08 7.28 18.66
C GLY A 297 20.05 8.21 17.92
N GLY A 298 19.55 9.18 17.15
CA GLY A 298 20.38 10.22 16.51
C GLY A 298 21.16 9.78 15.28
N PHE A 299 20.84 8.61 14.71
CA PHE A 299 21.48 8.12 13.49
C PHE A 299 21.04 8.91 12.25
N SER A 300 21.89 8.89 11.21
CA SER A 300 21.67 9.63 9.96
C SER A 300 20.55 9.10 9.06
N TRP A 301 20.02 7.91 9.34
CA TRP A 301 18.93 7.32 8.56
C TRP A 301 17.57 7.92 8.89
N ALA A 302 17.45 8.79 9.90
CA ALA A 302 16.22 9.51 10.17
C ALA A 302 16.46 10.96 10.55
N GLN A 303 15.45 11.78 10.32
CA GLN A 303 15.47 13.21 10.59
C GLN A 303 14.11 13.68 11.08
N ALA A 304 14.10 14.48 12.16
CA ALA A 304 12.91 15.20 12.58
C ALA A 304 12.60 16.34 11.60
N ILE A 305 11.36 16.40 11.16
CA ILE A 305 10.82 17.43 10.27
C ILE A 305 9.94 18.35 11.09
N ARG A 306 10.19 19.67 10.97
CA ARG A 306 9.43 20.67 11.72
C ARG A 306 8.03 20.84 11.13
N PRO A 307 7.04 21.25 11.95
CA PRO A 307 5.76 21.70 11.41
C PRO A 307 5.97 22.80 10.35
N SER A 308 5.10 22.83 9.34
CA SER A 308 5.13 23.74 8.19
C SER A 308 6.31 23.59 7.23
N THR A 309 7.25 22.67 7.47
CA THR A 309 8.31 22.36 6.49
C THR A 309 7.66 21.89 5.18
N ASN A 310 8.14 22.42 4.04
CA ASN A 310 7.77 21.92 2.72
C ASN A 310 8.28 20.48 2.58
N VAL A 311 7.36 19.52 2.46
CA VAL A 311 7.70 18.09 2.38
C VAL A 311 7.89 17.61 0.95
N VAL A 312 7.49 18.41 -0.06
CA VAL A 312 7.65 18.05 -1.47
C VAL A 312 9.11 17.69 -1.81
N PRO A 313 10.15 18.51 -1.53
CA PRO A 313 11.52 18.15 -1.87
C PRO A 313 12.11 17.04 -0.99
N LEU A 314 11.41 16.61 0.06
CA LEU A 314 11.83 15.50 0.92
C LEU A 314 11.27 14.15 0.43
N LEU A 315 10.19 14.18 -0.35
CA LEU A 315 9.44 13.01 -0.79
C LEU A 315 9.37 12.89 -2.33
N ILE A 316 9.65 13.95 -3.07
CA ILE A 316 9.75 13.97 -4.53
C ILE A 316 11.18 14.41 -4.88
N GLU A 317 12.08 13.44 -5.03
CA GLU A 317 13.50 13.69 -5.26
C GLU A 317 13.82 13.83 -6.75
N SER A 318 14.60 14.85 -7.11
CA SER A 318 14.82 15.25 -8.51
C SER A 318 15.96 14.52 -9.24
N ASN A 319 16.45 13.39 -8.72
CA ASN A 319 17.66 12.72 -9.20
C ASN A 319 17.40 11.33 -9.78
N ALA A 320 16.41 11.16 -10.68
CA ALA A 320 16.21 9.89 -11.39
C ALA A 320 17.31 9.64 -12.44
#